data_AF-A0AAW5G8T2-F1
#
_entry.id   AF-A0AAW5G8T2-F1
#
_cell.length_a   1.000
_cell.length_b   1.000
_cell.length_c   1.000
_cell.angle_alpha   90.00
_cell.angle_beta   90.00
_cell.angle_gamma   90.00
#
_symmetry.space_group_name_H-M   'P 1'
#
loop_
_entity.id
_entity.type
_entity.pdbx_description
1 polymer ?
#
loop_
_entity_poly.entity_id
_entity_poly.type
_entity_poly.pdbx_seq_one_letter_code
_entity_poly.pdbx_strand_id
1 'polypeptide(L)'
;MKLKTTVIASTLLLSLSAFSAQAAQELTPEQAKSLQPFERITFKGRFNAINEAVAASSTRADKLGAESFYVQSMTDTNSGDYWNVTVDLYHKDAPKAKQNVQYRTVYGVKELPKDAAYLLEPYDTVTVSGLFSTQPDLIDAIAKAAKEKNADSFYIVRQVDVNSNSANQRATAFIYKADAPKRQLQRPDAIPADSDAGRAALAAGGAEAAKVEIPGVAYSDSPSRSVGNFFETQSSKGGRYTVTLSDGTQIQELNKATAAQMVPFDSIQFRGNYTNITQISEAVAKRAGEKGAKYYHITRQWEGKGNNLTISADLYK
;
A
#
# COMPACT_ATOMS: atom_id res chain seq x y z
N MET A 1 -15.88 -26.00 -26.05
CA MET A 1 -15.16 -24.71 -26.19
C MET A 1 -13.71 -24.94 -25.79
N LYS A 2 -12.74 -24.62 -26.66
CA LYS A 2 -11.30 -24.74 -26.37
C LYS A 2 -10.85 -23.47 -25.63
N LEU A 3 -10.69 -23.56 -24.31
CA LEU A 3 -10.15 -22.47 -23.49
C LEU A 3 -8.62 -22.42 -23.68
N LYS A 4 -8.14 -21.57 -24.60
CA LYS A 4 -6.72 -21.16 -24.65
C LYS A 4 -6.48 -20.03 -23.63
N THR A 5 -6.71 -20.31 -22.37
CA THR A 5 -6.47 -19.35 -21.28
C THR A 5 -5.43 -19.93 -20.36
N THR A 6 -4.27 -19.26 -20.28
CA THR A 6 -3.41 -19.31 -19.09
C THR A 6 -4.26 -18.79 -17.94
N VAL A 7 -4.96 -19.67 -17.26
CA VAL A 7 -5.72 -19.29 -16.07
C VAL A 7 -4.70 -19.20 -14.95
N ILE A 8 -4.33 -17.98 -14.56
CA ILE A 8 -3.79 -17.73 -13.22
C ILE A 8 -4.96 -18.03 -12.28
N ALA A 9 -5.08 -19.29 -11.87
CA ALA A 9 -6.16 -19.77 -11.02
C ALA A 9 -5.88 -19.31 -9.59
N SER A 10 -6.14 -18.03 -9.31
CA SER A 10 -5.90 -17.46 -7.98
C SER A 10 -7.04 -16.52 -7.55
N THR A 11 -8.29 -16.94 -7.75
CA THR A 11 -9.44 -16.20 -7.19
C THR A 11 -10.55 -17.09 -6.58
N LEU A 12 -10.33 -18.39 -6.34
CA LEU A 12 -11.35 -19.22 -5.68
C LEU A 12 -10.99 -19.65 -4.25
N LEU A 13 -11.66 -18.97 -3.31
CA LEU A 13 -12.27 -19.50 -2.08
C LEU A 13 -11.35 -20.06 -0.97
N LEU A 14 -10.82 -19.15 -0.15
CA LEU A 14 -10.67 -19.40 1.29
C LEU A 14 -12.07 -19.53 1.93
N SER A 15 -12.78 -20.63 1.67
CA SER A 15 -13.89 -21.04 2.53
C SER A 15 -13.29 -21.71 3.76
N LEU A 16 -13.20 -20.93 4.84
CA LEU A 16 -12.94 -21.37 6.21
C LEU A 16 -13.72 -22.65 6.52
N SER A 17 -13.05 -23.79 6.43
CA SER A 17 -13.48 -25.03 7.06
C SER A 17 -12.22 -25.67 7.64
N ALA A 18 -12.04 -25.49 8.94
CA ALA A 18 -11.09 -26.28 9.71
C ALA A 18 -11.45 -27.75 9.51
N PHE A 19 -10.53 -28.61 9.05
CA PHE A 19 -10.35 -29.99 9.53
C PHE A 19 -9.15 -30.69 8.89
N SER A 20 -8.48 -31.49 9.74
CA SER A 20 -7.36 -32.43 9.56
C SER A 20 -5.93 -31.85 9.55
N ALA A 21 -5.12 -32.38 10.48
CA ALA A 21 -3.81 -31.89 10.89
C ALA A 21 -2.63 -32.31 9.99
N GLN A 22 -2.89 -32.71 8.73
CA GLN A 22 -1.89 -33.32 7.83
C GLN A 22 -2.13 -32.98 6.34
N ALA A 23 -2.48 -31.73 6.01
CA ALA A 23 -2.52 -31.32 4.61
C ALA A 23 -1.89 -29.94 4.45
N ALA A 24 -0.95 -29.83 3.50
CA ALA A 24 -0.31 -28.56 3.19
C ALA A 24 -1.35 -27.51 2.80
N GLN A 25 -1.22 -26.29 3.33
CA GLN A 25 -2.17 -25.19 3.09
C GLN A 25 -1.84 -24.42 1.80
N GLU A 26 -2.85 -24.07 1.01
CA GLU A 26 -2.64 -23.21 -0.17
C GLU A 26 -2.41 -21.74 0.26
N LEU A 27 -1.34 -21.13 -0.24
CA LEU A 27 -1.00 -19.74 -0.02
C LEU A 27 -1.70 -18.81 -1.02
N THR A 28 -1.96 -17.56 -0.62
CA THR A 28 -2.33 -16.51 -1.57
C THR A 28 -1.12 -16.08 -2.43
N PRO A 29 -1.33 -15.46 -3.60
CA PRO A 29 -0.24 -14.94 -4.42
C PRO A 29 0.69 -13.98 -3.66
N GLU A 30 0.15 -13.16 -2.75
CA GLU A 30 0.89 -12.20 -1.94
C GLU A 30 1.76 -12.91 -0.91
N GLN A 31 1.21 -13.93 -0.23
CA GLN A 31 1.95 -14.74 0.73
C GLN A 31 3.07 -15.52 0.03
N ALA A 32 2.77 -16.17 -1.09
CA ALA A 32 3.72 -16.94 -1.88
C ALA A 32 4.89 -16.07 -2.42
N LYS A 33 4.61 -14.83 -2.83
CA LYS A 33 5.66 -13.86 -3.26
C LYS A 33 6.57 -13.40 -2.12
N SER A 34 6.09 -13.46 -0.88
CA SER A 34 6.85 -13.03 0.30
C SER A 34 7.79 -14.10 0.86
N LEU A 35 7.63 -15.35 0.41
CA LEU A 35 8.35 -16.52 0.90
C LEU A 35 9.19 -17.15 -0.21
N GLN A 36 10.32 -17.74 0.15
CA GLN A 36 11.12 -18.52 -0.78
C GLN A 36 10.65 -19.98 -0.78
N PRO A 37 10.22 -20.54 -1.94
CA PRO A 37 9.93 -21.95 -2.01
C PRO A 37 11.23 -22.76 -1.90
N PHE A 38 11.18 -23.87 -1.18
CA PHE A 38 12.33 -24.79 -1.11
C PHE A 38 12.39 -25.69 -2.34
N GLU A 39 11.24 -25.98 -2.95
CA GLU A 39 11.12 -26.82 -4.14
C GLU A 39 9.96 -26.35 -5.02
N ARG A 40 10.14 -26.47 -6.34
CA ARG A 40 9.08 -26.32 -7.33
C ARG A 40 8.89 -27.65 -8.03
N ILE A 41 7.69 -28.21 -7.93
CA ILE A 41 7.33 -29.47 -8.58
C ILE A 41 6.42 -29.22 -9.78
N THR A 42 6.49 -30.09 -10.76
CA THR A 42 5.53 -30.15 -11.86
C THR A 42 5.03 -31.57 -12.02
N PHE A 43 3.73 -31.77 -12.04
CA PHE A 43 3.14 -33.10 -12.23
C PHE A 43 2.01 -33.09 -13.24
N LYS A 44 1.80 -34.25 -13.86
CA LYS A 44 0.70 -34.51 -14.79
C LYS A 44 -0.42 -35.24 -14.07
N GLY A 45 -1.66 -34.85 -14.34
CA GLY A 45 -2.84 -35.54 -13.82
C GLY A 45 -4.06 -35.33 -14.69
N ARG A 46 -5.03 -36.25 -14.57
CA ARG A 46 -6.37 -36.06 -15.12
C ARG A 46 -7.22 -35.40 -14.05
N PHE A 47 -7.73 -34.21 -14.34
CA PHE A 47 -8.58 -33.46 -13.42
C PHE A 47 -9.80 -32.97 -14.19
N ASN A 48 -10.98 -33.19 -13.62
CA ASN A 48 -12.24 -32.70 -14.19
C ASN A 48 -12.50 -31.25 -13.77
N ALA A 49 -11.88 -30.81 -12.67
CA ALA A 49 -12.04 -29.48 -12.11
C ALA A 49 -10.78 -28.98 -11.40
N ILE A 50 -10.66 -27.65 -11.27
CA ILE A 50 -9.49 -26.98 -10.66
C ILE A 50 -9.29 -27.43 -9.20
N ASN A 51 -10.37 -27.59 -8.42
CA ASN A 51 -10.29 -28.04 -7.03
C ASN A 51 -9.70 -29.45 -6.88
N GLU A 52 -9.90 -30.34 -7.85
CA GLU A 52 -9.27 -31.66 -7.85
C GLU A 52 -7.75 -31.54 -8.04
N ALA A 53 -7.31 -30.65 -8.93
CA ALA A 53 -5.89 -30.35 -9.14
C ALA A 53 -5.25 -29.68 -7.90
N VAL A 54 -5.98 -28.81 -7.21
CA VAL A 54 -5.53 -28.19 -5.95
C VAL A 54 -5.41 -29.24 -4.83
N ALA A 55 -6.41 -30.10 -4.65
CA ALA A 55 -6.36 -31.17 -3.64
C ALA A 55 -5.19 -32.14 -3.90
N ALA A 56 -4.94 -32.45 -5.17
CA ALA A 56 -3.81 -33.27 -5.59
C ALA A 56 -2.45 -32.56 -5.41
N SER A 57 -2.42 -31.22 -5.47
CA SER A 57 -1.26 -30.39 -5.13
C SER A 57 -0.98 -30.44 -3.63
N SER A 58 -2.00 -30.22 -2.79
CA SER A 58 -1.92 -30.27 -1.32
C SER A 58 -1.38 -31.62 -0.83
N THR A 59 -1.92 -32.73 -1.36
CA THR A 59 -1.47 -34.08 -0.98
C THR A 59 0.00 -34.34 -1.34
N ARG A 60 0.47 -33.79 -2.47
CA ARG A 60 1.87 -33.95 -2.90
C ARG A 60 2.80 -33.05 -2.10
N ALA A 61 2.38 -31.82 -1.83
CA ALA A 61 3.09 -30.88 -1.00
C ALA A 61 3.33 -31.46 0.41
N ASP A 62 2.28 -32.02 1.02
CA ASP A 62 2.37 -32.68 2.33
C ASP A 62 3.34 -33.87 2.32
N LYS A 63 3.26 -34.76 1.31
CA LYS A 63 4.20 -35.89 1.14
C LYS A 63 5.65 -35.46 0.99
N LEU A 64 5.91 -34.26 0.48
CA LEU A 64 7.24 -33.68 0.30
C LEU A 64 7.67 -32.82 1.50
N GLY A 65 6.89 -32.82 2.60
CA GLY A 65 7.22 -32.11 3.84
C GLY A 65 6.97 -30.60 3.76
N ALA A 66 6.11 -30.15 2.86
CA ALA A 66 5.67 -28.76 2.80
C ALA A 66 4.52 -28.52 3.77
N GLU A 67 4.61 -27.43 4.55
CA GLU A 67 3.49 -26.95 5.39
C GLU A 67 2.47 -26.20 4.52
N SER A 68 2.97 -25.55 3.45
CA SER A 68 2.14 -24.77 2.55
C SER A 68 2.63 -24.86 1.11
N PHE A 69 1.75 -24.55 0.16
CA PHE A 69 2.02 -24.64 -1.26
C PHE A 69 1.35 -23.52 -2.05
N TYR A 70 1.82 -23.25 -3.26
CA TYR A 70 1.19 -22.29 -4.17
C TYR A 70 1.19 -22.85 -5.59
N VAL A 71 0.00 -22.92 -6.22
CA VAL A 71 -0.09 -23.35 -7.62
C VAL A 71 0.33 -22.20 -8.54
N GLN A 72 1.49 -22.36 -9.19
CA GLN A 72 2.03 -21.38 -10.14
C GLN A 72 1.29 -21.41 -11.47
N SER A 73 0.96 -22.61 -11.95
CA SER A 73 0.25 -22.77 -13.23
C SER A 73 -0.47 -24.10 -13.33
N MET A 74 -1.58 -24.08 -14.06
CA MET A 74 -2.28 -25.27 -14.54
C MET A 74 -2.43 -25.11 -16.05
N THR A 75 -1.83 -26.00 -16.82
CA THR A 75 -1.87 -25.93 -18.29
C THR A 75 -2.43 -27.23 -18.85
N ASP A 76 -3.52 -27.12 -19.60
CA ASP A 76 -4.05 -28.23 -20.38
C ASP A 76 -3.05 -28.59 -21.49
N THR A 77 -2.71 -29.87 -21.58
CA THR A 77 -1.89 -30.35 -22.69
C THR A 77 -2.78 -30.45 -23.93
N ASN A 78 -2.27 -30.12 -25.12
CA ASN A 78 -3.03 -30.09 -26.39
C ASN A 78 -3.73 -31.42 -26.79
N SER A 79 -3.62 -32.47 -25.96
CA SER A 79 -4.27 -33.77 -26.05
C SER A 79 -5.52 -33.93 -25.17
N GLY A 80 -6.03 -32.86 -24.53
CA GLY A 80 -7.39 -32.75 -23.97
C GLY A 80 -7.70 -33.54 -22.69
N ASP A 81 -6.83 -34.47 -22.29
CA ASP A 81 -7.12 -35.38 -21.17
C ASP A 81 -6.23 -35.19 -19.93
N TYR A 82 -5.17 -34.35 -20.01
CA TYR A 82 -4.19 -34.22 -18.94
C TYR A 82 -3.74 -32.77 -18.74
N TRP A 83 -3.66 -32.38 -17.47
CA TRP A 83 -3.18 -31.08 -17.03
C TRP A 83 -1.75 -31.22 -16.50
N ASN A 84 -0.87 -30.29 -16.89
CA ASN A 84 0.38 -30.03 -16.19
C ASN A 84 0.12 -29.02 -15.08
N VAL A 85 0.40 -29.40 -13.83
CA VAL A 85 0.25 -28.54 -12.66
C VAL A 85 1.63 -28.25 -12.09
N THR A 86 2.00 -26.98 -12.01
CA THR A 86 3.26 -26.50 -11.41
C THR A 86 2.97 -25.90 -10.06
N VAL A 87 3.69 -26.35 -9.03
CA VAL A 87 3.43 -25.98 -7.63
C VAL A 87 4.73 -25.63 -6.93
N ASP A 88 4.72 -24.52 -6.21
CA ASP A 88 5.78 -24.12 -5.28
C ASP A 88 5.48 -24.66 -3.88
N LEU A 89 6.51 -25.19 -3.23
CA LEU A 89 6.43 -25.81 -1.91
C LEU A 89 7.20 -24.98 -0.87
N TYR A 90 6.60 -24.83 0.31
CA TYR A 90 7.13 -24.00 1.38
C TYR A 90 7.17 -24.77 2.71
N HIS A 91 8.30 -24.69 3.41
CA HIS A 91 8.40 -25.12 4.80
C HIS A 91 7.71 -24.10 5.72
N LYS A 92 7.42 -24.52 6.95
CA LYS A 92 6.83 -23.66 7.99
C LYS A 92 7.67 -22.41 8.29
N ASP A 93 8.99 -22.52 8.18
CA ASP A 93 9.99 -21.49 8.43
C ASP A 93 10.62 -20.95 7.13
N ALA A 94 9.89 -21.05 6.00
CA ALA A 94 10.39 -20.59 4.71
C ALA A 94 10.99 -19.17 4.80
N PRO A 95 12.25 -18.98 4.38
CA PRO A 95 12.88 -17.67 4.48
C PRO A 95 12.14 -16.67 3.60
N LYS A 96 12.16 -15.39 4.00
CA LYS A 96 11.57 -14.33 3.18
C LYS A 96 12.19 -14.36 1.80
N ALA A 97 11.36 -14.26 0.76
CA ALA A 97 11.82 -14.23 -0.61
C ALA A 97 12.91 -13.15 -0.76
N LYS A 98 14.06 -13.54 -1.32
CA LYS A 98 15.06 -12.56 -1.75
C LYS A 98 14.42 -11.70 -2.81
N GLN A 99 13.99 -10.50 -2.43
CA GLN A 99 13.58 -9.50 -3.41
C GLN A 99 14.85 -9.05 -4.14
N ASN A 100 15.20 -9.76 -5.21
CA ASN A 100 16.20 -9.28 -6.17
C ASN A 100 15.55 -8.15 -6.97
N VAL A 101 15.33 -7.01 -6.30
CA VAL A 101 14.93 -5.78 -6.98
C VAL A 101 16.20 -5.25 -7.64
N GLN A 102 16.37 -5.57 -8.92
CA GLN A 102 17.43 -4.98 -9.72
C GLN A 102 17.02 -3.55 -10.05
N TYR A 103 17.62 -2.57 -9.35
CA TYR A 103 17.40 -1.16 -9.63
C TYR A 103 18.18 -0.74 -10.88
N ARG A 104 17.58 0.12 -11.70
CA ARG A 104 18.31 0.78 -12.78
C ARG A 104 19.47 1.54 -12.17
N THR A 105 20.67 1.33 -12.67
CA THR A 105 21.89 1.98 -12.16
C THR A 105 22.51 2.81 -13.28
N VAL A 106 22.76 4.09 -13.00
CA VAL A 106 23.34 5.04 -13.95
C VAL A 106 24.49 5.75 -13.25
N TYR A 107 25.67 5.78 -13.89
CA TYR A 107 26.92 6.29 -13.30
C TYR A 107 27.33 5.65 -11.95
N GLY A 108 26.77 4.48 -11.59
CA GLY A 108 26.96 3.84 -10.29
C GLY A 108 25.97 4.28 -9.21
N VAL A 109 24.98 5.11 -9.56
CA VAL A 109 23.91 5.57 -8.68
C VAL A 109 22.60 4.86 -9.06
N LYS A 110 21.92 4.25 -8.09
CA LYS A 110 20.68 3.48 -8.30
C LYS A 110 19.47 4.40 -8.33
N GLU A 111 18.57 4.21 -9.29
CA GLU A 111 17.25 4.82 -9.30
C GLU A 111 16.30 3.99 -8.44
N LEU A 112 15.81 4.57 -7.35
CA LEU A 112 14.86 3.89 -6.46
C LEU A 112 13.42 4.09 -6.95
N PRO A 113 12.56 3.07 -6.84
CA PRO A 113 11.12 3.26 -6.91
C PRO A 113 10.60 3.97 -5.64
N LYS A 114 9.39 4.53 -5.73
CA LYS A 114 8.77 5.34 -4.66
C LYS A 114 8.70 4.62 -3.32
N ASP A 115 8.28 3.36 -3.33
CA ASP A 115 8.14 2.50 -2.15
C ASP A 115 9.47 2.28 -1.44
N ALA A 116 10.57 2.04 -2.17
CA ALA A 116 11.90 1.94 -1.58
C ALA A 116 12.41 3.30 -1.07
N ALA A 117 12.23 4.35 -1.86
CA ALA A 117 12.72 5.70 -1.56
C ALA A 117 12.06 6.30 -0.32
N TYR A 118 10.76 6.05 -0.11
CA TYR A 118 10.01 6.62 1.01
C TYR A 118 10.33 5.95 2.33
N LEU A 119 10.96 4.77 2.32
CA LEU A 119 11.47 4.09 3.50
C LEU A 119 12.85 4.58 3.96
N LEU A 120 13.53 5.43 3.18
CA LEU A 120 14.89 5.88 3.45
C LEU A 120 14.93 7.38 3.73
N GLU A 121 15.81 7.81 4.61
CA GLU A 121 16.04 9.22 4.89
C GLU A 121 17.02 9.79 3.86
N PRO A 122 16.60 10.73 3.01
CA PRO A 122 17.52 11.41 2.10
C PRO A 122 18.42 12.36 2.88
N TYR A 123 19.68 12.49 2.46
CA TYR A 123 20.62 13.40 3.12
C TYR A 123 20.72 14.76 2.42
N ASP A 124 20.32 14.84 1.15
CA ASP A 124 20.30 16.07 0.36
C ASP A 124 19.38 15.89 -0.87
N THR A 125 19.31 16.91 -1.71
CA THR A 125 18.63 16.92 -3.01
C THR A 125 19.58 17.33 -4.13
N VAL A 126 19.24 16.93 -5.36
CA VAL A 126 19.82 17.49 -6.58
C VAL A 126 18.72 18.04 -7.46
N THR A 127 18.92 19.24 -8.01
CA THR A 127 17.99 19.83 -8.98
C THR A 127 18.72 20.05 -10.29
N VAL A 128 18.14 19.55 -11.37
CA VAL A 128 18.61 19.77 -12.73
C VAL A 128 17.54 20.55 -13.51
N SER A 129 17.99 21.46 -14.34
CA SER A 129 17.14 22.24 -15.24
C SER A 129 17.77 22.22 -16.62
N GLY A 130 16.99 21.91 -17.64
CA GLY A 130 17.53 21.83 -19.00
C GLY A 130 16.51 21.29 -20.00
N LEU A 131 16.95 21.24 -21.26
CA LEU A 131 16.22 20.59 -22.34
C LEU A 131 16.48 19.08 -22.25
N PHE A 132 15.48 18.31 -21.88
CA PHE A 132 15.58 16.84 -21.80
C PHE A 132 14.63 16.23 -22.81
N SER A 133 15.18 15.70 -23.92
CA SER A 133 14.39 15.14 -25.02
C SER A 133 13.73 13.82 -24.65
N THR A 134 14.33 13.07 -23.73
CA THR A 134 13.81 11.78 -23.26
C THR A 134 13.99 11.61 -21.76
N GLN A 135 13.22 10.69 -21.16
CA GLN A 135 13.34 10.37 -19.73
C GLN A 135 14.76 9.87 -19.35
N PRO A 136 15.45 9.04 -20.16
CA PRO A 136 16.86 8.71 -19.95
C PRO A 136 17.79 9.92 -19.86
N ASP A 137 17.63 10.94 -20.70
CA ASP A 137 18.51 12.13 -20.66
C ASP A 137 18.38 12.88 -19.34
N LEU A 138 17.16 12.98 -18.83
CA LEU A 138 16.89 13.57 -17.52
C LEU A 138 17.51 12.72 -16.39
N ILE A 139 17.31 11.41 -16.45
CA ILE A 139 17.84 10.46 -15.46
C ILE A 139 19.37 10.52 -15.43
N ASP A 140 20.03 10.60 -16.59
CA ASP A 140 21.48 10.70 -16.70
C ASP A 140 22.00 12.00 -16.04
N ALA A 141 21.34 13.13 -16.30
CA ALA A 141 21.69 14.40 -15.67
C ALA A 141 21.53 14.37 -14.13
N ILE A 142 20.45 13.76 -13.64
CA ILE A 142 20.21 13.59 -12.20
C ILE A 142 21.25 12.66 -11.59
N ALA A 143 21.50 11.50 -12.20
CA ALA A 143 22.45 10.52 -11.69
C ALA A 143 23.88 11.08 -11.66
N LYS A 144 24.26 11.88 -12.67
CA LYS A 144 25.54 12.60 -12.67
C LYS A 144 25.64 13.60 -11.51
N ALA A 145 24.63 14.46 -11.33
CA ALA A 145 24.60 15.41 -10.22
C ALA A 145 24.58 14.71 -8.85
N ALA A 146 23.86 13.59 -8.72
CA ALA A 146 23.82 12.78 -7.50
C ALA A 146 25.18 12.15 -7.18
N LYS A 147 25.89 11.66 -8.22
CA LYS A 147 27.24 11.12 -8.08
C LYS A 147 28.24 12.17 -7.60
N GLU A 148 28.18 13.39 -8.13
CA GLU A 148 29.04 14.50 -7.69
C GLU A 148 28.85 14.81 -6.20
N LYS A 149 27.66 14.53 -5.65
CA LYS A 149 27.35 14.62 -4.22
C LYS A 149 27.60 13.33 -3.42
N ASN A 150 28.23 12.31 -4.01
CA ASN A 150 28.51 11.00 -3.39
C ASN A 150 27.24 10.26 -2.92
N ALA A 151 26.22 10.20 -3.78
CA ALA A 151 25.01 9.41 -3.57
C ALA A 151 25.20 7.96 -4.04
N ASP A 152 24.62 7.00 -3.31
CA ASP A 152 24.47 5.61 -3.77
C ASP A 152 23.20 5.42 -4.59
N SER A 153 22.16 6.20 -4.28
CA SER A 153 20.87 6.11 -4.95
C SER A 153 20.12 7.44 -4.97
N PHE A 154 19.12 7.56 -5.85
CA PHE A 154 18.27 8.74 -5.99
C PHE A 154 16.80 8.37 -6.27
N TYR A 155 15.89 9.30 -5.99
CA TYR A 155 14.47 9.22 -6.33
C TYR A 155 13.96 10.57 -6.81
N ILE A 156 13.35 10.63 -8.00
CA ILE A 156 12.79 11.86 -8.56
C ILE A 156 11.51 12.21 -7.80
N VAL A 157 11.58 13.23 -6.95
CA VAL A 157 10.46 13.70 -6.13
C VAL A 157 9.55 14.66 -6.91
N ARG A 158 10.10 15.38 -7.89
CA ARG A 158 9.35 16.34 -8.69
C ARG A 158 9.98 16.49 -10.06
N GLN A 159 9.12 16.54 -11.09
CA GLN A 159 9.48 16.86 -12.46
C GLN A 159 8.37 17.77 -12.99
N VAL A 160 8.75 18.95 -13.48
CA VAL A 160 7.81 19.90 -14.08
C VAL A 160 8.37 20.47 -15.37
N ASP A 161 7.47 20.76 -16.31
CA ASP A 161 7.81 21.54 -17.48
C ASP A 161 7.92 23.02 -17.07
N VAL A 162 9.04 23.65 -17.40
CA VAL A 162 9.30 25.05 -17.05
C VAL A 162 8.42 25.98 -17.90
N ASN A 163 8.16 25.59 -19.15
CA ASN A 163 7.23 26.26 -20.06
C ASN A 163 6.32 25.21 -20.71
N SER A 164 5.01 25.45 -20.73
CA SER A 164 3.99 24.50 -21.22
C SER A 164 4.16 24.05 -22.69
N ASN A 165 5.01 24.74 -23.46
CA ASN A 165 5.26 24.50 -24.89
C ASN A 165 6.72 24.12 -25.20
N SER A 166 7.52 23.71 -24.21
CA SER A 166 8.95 23.41 -24.39
C SER A 166 9.36 22.15 -23.64
N ALA A 167 10.27 21.35 -24.21
CA ALA A 167 10.93 20.22 -23.54
C ALA A 167 11.94 20.66 -22.45
N ASN A 168 11.89 21.92 -22.03
CA ASN A 168 12.65 22.43 -20.89
C ASN A 168 11.96 21.99 -19.60
N GLN A 169 12.61 21.06 -18.90
CA GLN A 169 12.10 20.53 -17.65
C GLN A 169 13.01 20.93 -16.50
N ARG A 170 12.39 21.03 -15.32
CA ARG A 170 13.08 21.14 -14.05
C ARG A 170 12.68 19.95 -13.21
N ALA A 171 13.67 19.14 -12.86
CA ALA A 171 13.46 17.99 -12.00
C ALA A 171 14.33 18.09 -10.76
N THR A 172 13.81 17.52 -9.69
CA THR A 172 14.52 17.41 -8.43
C THR A 172 14.39 16.00 -7.90
N ALA A 173 15.51 15.48 -7.43
CA ALA A 173 15.60 14.17 -6.82
C ALA A 173 16.12 14.26 -5.40
N PHE A 174 15.59 13.40 -4.53
CA PHE A 174 16.23 13.03 -3.29
C PHE A 174 17.44 12.17 -3.57
N ILE A 175 18.51 12.35 -2.79
CA ILE A 175 19.71 11.51 -2.87
C ILE A 175 19.99 10.85 -1.51
N TYR A 176 20.49 9.61 -1.59
CA TYR A 176 20.63 8.72 -0.44
C TYR A 176 22.05 8.15 -0.37
N LYS A 177 22.54 7.94 0.86
CA LYS A 177 23.78 7.18 1.10
C LYS A 177 23.51 5.68 1.00
N ALA A 178 24.57 4.88 0.84
CA ALA A 178 24.47 3.42 0.83
C ALA A 178 23.94 2.88 2.17
N ASP A 179 24.23 3.58 3.27
CA ASP A 179 23.82 3.31 4.64
C ASP A 179 22.67 4.24 5.09
N ALA A 180 21.87 4.76 4.15
CA ALA A 180 20.77 5.68 4.46
C ALA A 180 19.88 5.13 5.59
N PRO A 181 19.67 5.90 6.69
CA PRO A 181 18.80 5.49 7.77
C PRO A 181 17.39 5.20 7.26
N LYS A 182 16.73 4.20 7.85
CA LYS A 182 15.30 3.97 7.57
C LYS A 182 14.47 5.07 8.21
N ARG A 183 13.49 5.57 7.47
CA ARG A 183 12.51 6.53 7.98
C ARG A 183 11.64 5.86 9.04
N GLN A 184 11.46 6.57 10.15
CA GLN A 184 10.32 6.30 11.01
C GLN A 184 9.10 6.82 10.26
N LEU A 185 8.23 5.92 9.82
CA LEU A 185 7.02 6.27 9.09
C LEU A 185 5.81 6.04 9.98
N GLN A 186 4.88 6.99 9.92
CA GLN A 186 3.60 6.86 10.58
C GLN A 186 2.81 5.75 9.88
N ARG A 187 2.30 4.81 10.67
CA ARG A 187 1.42 3.77 10.16
C ARG A 187 0.15 4.41 9.56
N PRO A 188 -0.33 3.90 8.41
CA PRO A 188 -1.54 4.44 7.78
C PRO A 188 -2.79 4.23 8.64
N ASP A 189 -2.80 3.21 9.49
CA ASP A 189 -3.90 2.86 10.40
C ASP A 189 -3.70 3.38 11.82
N ALA A 190 -2.79 4.32 12.05
CA ALA A 190 -2.51 4.82 13.39
C ALA A 190 -3.71 5.52 14.03
N ILE A 191 -3.85 5.33 15.35
CA ILE A 191 -4.88 5.98 16.18
C ILE A 191 -4.43 7.41 16.49
N PRO A 192 -5.25 8.45 16.30
CA PRO A 192 -4.86 9.83 16.60
C PRO A 192 -4.41 9.97 18.06
N ALA A 193 -3.25 10.59 18.30
CA ALA A 193 -2.67 10.70 19.65
C ALA A 193 -3.54 11.52 20.62
N ASP A 194 -4.27 12.49 20.10
CA ASP A 194 -5.16 13.40 20.84
C ASP A 194 -6.61 12.89 20.94
N SER A 195 -6.89 11.69 20.43
CA SER A 195 -8.17 10.99 20.61
C SER A 195 -8.27 10.28 21.97
N ASP A 196 -9.50 9.97 22.39
CA ASP A 196 -9.73 9.17 23.61
C ASP A 196 -9.07 7.79 23.52
N ALA A 197 -9.17 7.16 22.33
CA ALA A 197 -8.55 5.88 22.05
C ALA A 197 -7.01 5.96 22.08
N GLY A 198 -6.44 7.05 21.56
CA GLY A 198 -5.01 7.31 21.61
C GLY A 198 -4.50 7.43 23.04
N ARG A 199 -5.20 8.22 23.88
CA ARG A 199 -4.85 8.35 25.31
C ARG A 199 -4.98 7.02 26.06
N ALA A 200 -6.02 6.24 25.78
CA ALA A 200 -6.21 4.91 26.37
C ALA A 200 -5.10 3.93 25.96
N ALA A 201 -4.73 3.90 24.67
CA ALA A 201 -3.69 3.04 24.15
C ALA A 201 -2.29 3.43 24.69
N LEU A 202 -2.00 4.72 24.83
CA LEU A 202 -0.78 5.21 25.48
C LEU A 202 -0.73 4.80 26.97
N ALA A 203 -1.85 4.89 27.68
CA ALA A 203 -1.94 4.47 29.08
C ALA A 203 -1.78 2.94 29.26
N ALA A 204 -2.29 2.14 28.32
CA ALA A 204 -2.12 0.68 28.31
C ALA A 204 -0.66 0.26 28.05
N GLY A 205 0.10 1.08 27.33
CA GLY A 205 1.51 0.82 27.04
C GLY A 205 1.73 -0.34 26.05
N GLY A 206 2.99 -0.73 25.89
CA GLY A 206 3.38 -1.90 25.09
C GLY A 206 2.89 -1.85 23.63
N ALA A 207 2.27 -2.95 23.19
CA ALA A 207 1.81 -3.11 21.81
C ALA A 207 0.66 -2.15 21.43
N GLU A 208 -0.15 -1.70 22.40
CA GLU A 208 -1.24 -0.76 22.14
C GLU A 208 -0.72 0.67 21.93
N ALA A 209 0.26 1.11 22.73
CA ALA A 209 0.92 2.39 22.53
C ALA A 209 1.61 2.50 21.15
N ALA A 210 2.11 1.38 20.60
CA ALA A 210 2.70 1.32 19.27
C ALA A 210 1.69 1.49 18.11
N LYS A 211 0.38 1.48 18.38
CA LYS A 211 -0.68 1.79 17.41
C LYS A 211 -1.00 3.28 17.35
N VAL A 212 -0.53 4.06 18.32
CA VAL A 212 -0.83 5.49 18.42
C VAL A 212 0.05 6.29 17.47
N GLU A 213 -0.54 7.35 16.91
CA GLU A 213 0.18 8.31 16.10
C GLU A 213 1.32 8.96 16.86
N ILE A 214 2.48 9.08 16.21
CA ILE A 214 3.66 9.71 16.77
C ILE A 214 3.67 11.16 16.26
N PRO A 215 3.45 12.15 17.13
CA PRO A 215 3.45 13.54 16.72
C PRO A 215 4.75 13.93 16.01
N GLY A 216 4.63 14.58 14.84
CA GLY A 216 5.78 15.02 14.05
C GLY A 216 6.36 13.99 13.08
N VAL A 217 5.86 12.75 13.09
CA VAL A 217 6.29 11.70 12.14
C VAL A 217 5.45 11.75 10.86
N ALA A 218 6.11 11.69 9.70
CA ALA A 218 5.44 11.72 8.41
C ALA A 218 4.75 10.38 8.08
N TYR A 219 3.59 10.44 7.42
CA TYR A 219 2.94 9.25 6.85
C TYR A 219 3.77 8.61 5.75
N SER A 220 3.63 7.28 5.60
CA SER A 220 4.35 6.48 4.61
C SER A 220 4.25 7.01 3.19
N ASP A 221 3.18 7.73 2.89
CA ASP A 221 2.89 8.23 1.54
C ASP A 221 3.43 9.64 1.30
N SER A 222 4.12 10.21 2.29
CA SER A 222 4.69 11.56 2.21
C SER A 222 6.20 11.53 1.95
N PRO A 223 6.69 12.36 0.99
CA PRO A 223 8.13 12.56 0.80
C PRO A 223 8.76 13.14 2.08
N SER A 224 10.07 12.96 2.25
CA SER A 224 10.77 13.59 3.38
C SER A 224 10.69 15.12 3.26
N ARG A 225 10.55 15.79 4.40
CA ARG A 225 10.51 17.26 4.53
C ARG A 225 11.79 17.82 5.14
N SER A 226 12.74 16.97 5.49
CA SER A 226 13.98 17.34 6.18
C SER A 226 15.01 17.99 5.25
N VAL A 227 14.90 17.77 3.93
CA VAL A 227 15.87 18.24 2.94
C VAL A 227 15.20 18.96 1.77
N GLY A 228 15.79 20.10 1.38
CA GLY A 228 15.34 20.95 0.28
C GLY A 228 14.11 21.81 0.59
N ASN A 229 13.85 22.83 -0.24
CA ASN A 229 12.76 23.80 -0.04
C ASN A 229 11.39 23.28 -0.54
N PHE A 230 11.17 21.96 -0.54
CA PHE A 230 9.96 21.32 -1.08
C PHE A 230 8.69 21.66 -0.29
N PHE A 231 8.85 21.93 1.01
CA PHE A 231 7.75 22.30 1.90
C PHE A 231 7.09 23.64 1.53
N GLU A 232 7.76 24.50 0.75
CA GLU A 232 7.23 25.81 0.34
C GLU A 232 6.22 25.71 -0.82
N THR A 233 6.24 24.62 -1.60
CA THR A 233 5.40 24.48 -2.81
C THR A 233 4.49 23.25 -2.80
N GLN A 234 4.66 22.33 -1.84
CA GLN A 234 3.72 21.24 -1.62
C GLN A 234 2.63 21.64 -0.63
N SER A 235 1.45 22.00 -1.16
CA SER A 235 0.24 22.26 -0.37
C SER A 235 -0.37 21.00 0.26
N SER A 236 0.01 19.80 -0.22
CA SER A 236 -0.43 18.55 0.38
C SER A 236 0.30 18.33 1.71
N LYS A 237 -0.31 18.77 2.81
CA LYS A 237 -0.07 18.17 4.12
C LYS A 237 -0.49 16.71 4.02
N GLY A 238 0.48 15.82 3.89
CA GLY A 238 0.21 14.40 4.06
C GLY A 238 -0.40 14.18 5.44
N GLY A 239 -1.44 13.37 5.52
CA GLY A 239 -2.22 13.19 6.74
C GLY A 239 -3.71 13.00 6.47
N ARG A 240 -4.50 13.00 7.54
CA ARG A 240 -5.95 12.82 7.48
C ARG A 240 -6.65 14.01 6.85
N TYR A 241 -7.70 13.76 6.08
CA TYR A 241 -8.53 14.82 5.51
C TYR A 241 -9.15 15.62 6.65
N THR A 242 -8.96 16.95 6.64
CA THR A 242 -9.35 17.85 7.73
C THR A 242 -10.29 18.91 7.20
N VAL A 243 -11.47 19.02 7.80
CA VAL A 243 -12.41 20.11 7.55
C VAL A 243 -12.26 21.14 8.65
N THR A 244 -12.03 22.39 8.28
CA THR A 244 -12.03 23.53 9.20
C THR A 244 -13.41 24.17 9.17
N LEU A 245 -14.11 24.14 10.30
CA LEU A 245 -15.40 24.79 10.47
C LEU A 245 -15.24 26.32 10.60
N SER A 246 -16.35 27.05 10.47
CA SER A 246 -16.35 28.53 10.49
C SER A 246 -15.87 29.14 11.81
N ASP A 247 -15.93 28.39 12.90
CA ASP A 247 -15.42 28.76 14.22
C ASP A 247 -13.92 28.43 14.40
N GLY A 248 -13.26 27.90 13.37
CA GLY A 248 -11.87 27.45 13.40
C GLY A 248 -11.68 26.03 13.92
N THR A 249 -12.74 25.34 14.35
CA THR A 249 -12.67 23.95 14.80
C THR A 249 -12.26 23.04 13.65
N GLN A 250 -11.27 22.18 13.88
CA GLN A 250 -10.82 21.20 12.91
C GLN A 250 -11.42 19.83 13.21
N ILE A 251 -12.07 19.25 12.21
CA ILE A 251 -12.68 17.92 12.27
C ILE A 251 -12.02 17.03 11.23
N GLN A 252 -11.52 15.86 11.63
CA GLN A 252 -10.74 14.98 10.76
C GLN A 252 -11.49 13.71 10.36
N GLU A 253 -11.34 13.29 9.12
CA GLU A 253 -11.87 12.01 8.64
C GLU A 253 -10.88 10.86 8.93
N LEU A 254 -11.36 9.82 9.60
CA LEU A 254 -10.63 8.58 9.82
C LEU A 254 -10.81 7.64 8.63
N ASN A 255 -9.74 6.94 8.26
CA ASN A 255 -9.87 5.78 7.38
C ASN A 255 -10.52 4.61 8.15
N LYS A 256 -11.00 3.61 7.40
CA LYS A 256 -11.68 2.44 7.96
C LYS A 256 -10.84 1.66 8.98
N ALA A 257 -9.52 1.55 8.76
CA ALA A 257 -8.63 0.78 9.62
C ALA A 257 -8.39 1.47 10.98
N THR A 258 -8.23 2.81 10.97
CA THR A 258 -8.16 3.61 12.18
C THR A 258 -9.50 3.62 12.92
N ALA A 259 -10.61 3.83 12.20
CA ALA A 259 -11.95 3.83 12.79
C ALA A 259 -12.28 2.50 13.47
N ALA A 260 -11.90 1.36 12.88
CA ALA A 260 -12.09 0.03 13.47
C ALA A 260 -11.32 -0.21 14.78
N GLN A 261 -10.31 0.61 15.08
CA GLN A 261 -9.55 0.57 16.33
C GLN A 261 -10.11 1.53 17.40
N MET A 262 -11.14 2.28 17.08
CA MET A 262 -11.74 3.29 17.95
C MET A 262 -13.20 2.92 18.24
N VAL A 263 -13.68 3.34 19.41
CA VAL A 263 -15.10 3.17 19.77
C VAL A 263 -15.82 4.49 19.47
N PRO A 264 -16.84 4.50 18.59
CA PRO A 264 -17.61 5.71 18.34
C PRO A 264 -18.46 6.05 19.56
N PHE A 265 -18.51 7.33 19.93
CA PHE A 265 -19.36 7.79 21.03
C PHE A 265 -20.79 8.08 20.57
N ASP A 266 -20.98 8.35 19.27
CA ASP A 266 -22.27 8.65 18.66
C ASP A 266 -22.20 8.39 17.15
N SER A 267 -23.34 8.45 16.46
CA SER A 267 -23.43 8.39 15.00
C SER A 267 -24.41 9.44 14.48
N ILE A 268 -24.30 9.74 13.19
CA ILE A 268 -25.21 10.62 12.48
C ILE A 268 -25.68 9.96 11.19
N GLN A 269 -26.94 10.21 10.84
CA GLN A 269 -27.49 9.86 9.54
C GLN A 269 -28.31 11.03 9.02
N PHE A 270 -28.06 11.44 7.79
CA PHE A 270 -28.79 12.54 7.16
C PHE A 270 -28.87 12.36 5.66
N ARG A 271 -29.80 13.11 5.05
CA ARG A 271 -30.03 13.09 3.61
C ARG A 271 -29.81 14.48 3.04
N GLY A 272 -29.21 14.55 1.86
CA GLY A 272 -29.00 15.81 1.16
C GLY A 272 -28.63 15.60 -0.31
N ASN A 273 -28.60 16.70 -1.05
CA ASN A 273 -28.13 16.73 -2.43
C ASN A 273 -26.66 17.17 -2.41
N TYR A 274 -25.76 16.26 -2.76
CA TYR A 274 -24.31 16.49 -2.74
C TYR A 274 -23.74 16.14 -4.11
N THR A 275 -22.94 17.04 -4.65
CA THR A 275 -22.38 16.92 -6.01
C THR A 275 -20.96 16.39 -6.04
N ASN A 276 -20.26 16.41 -4.89
CA ASN A 276 -18.91 15.88 -4.74
C ASN A 276 -18.62 15.50 -3.28
N ILE A 277 -17.51 14.79 -3.08
CA ILE A 277 -17.11 14.29 -1.77
C ILE A 277 -16.75 15.40 -0.78
N THR A 278 -16.21 16.54 -1.24
CA THR A 278 -15.91 17.69 -0.37
C THR A 278 -17.17 18.21 0.32
N GLN A 279 -18.28 18.36 -0.42
CA GLN A 279 -19.56 18.78 0.17
C GLN A 279 -20.11 17.75 1.17
N ILE A 280 -19.90 16.46 0.90
CA ILE A 280 -20.26 15.38 1.84
C ILE A 280 -19.45 15.54 3.12
N SER A 281 -18.12 15.61 3.01
CA SER A 281 -17.20 15.73 4.13
C SER A 281 -17.46 17.01 4.96
N GLU A 282 -17.72 18.15 4.33
CA GLU A 282 -18.12 19.39 5.02
C GLU A 282 -19.46 19.23 5.78
N ALA A 283 -20.45 18.59 5.16
CA ALA A 283 -21.75 18.35 5.78
C ALA A 283 -21.69 17.38 6.95
N VAL A 284 -20.83 16.34 6.87
CA VAL A 284 -20.54 15.41 7.96
C VAL A 284 -19.79 16.12 9.07
N ALA A 285 -18.70 16.82 8.74
CA ALA A 285 -17.85 17.53 9.70
C ALA A 285 -18.63 18.59 10.48
N LYS A 286 -19.50 19.36 9.83
CA LYS A 286 -20.36 20.33 10.52
C LYS A 286 -21.22 19.67 11.60
N ARG A 287 -21.92 18.58 11.25
CA ARG A 287 -22.79 17.84 12.18
C ARG A 287 -21.99 17.10 13.26
N ALA A 288 -20.80 16.61 12.90
CA ALA A 288 -19.87 16.00 13.83
C ALA A 288 -19.40 17.03 14.88
N GLY A 289 -19.02 18.23 14.44
CA GLY A 289 -18.64 19.34 15.31
C GLY A 289 -19.77 19.82 16.22
N GLU A 290 -21.02 19.89 15.71
CA GLU A 290 -22.21 20.19 16.52
C GLU A 290 -22.42 19.18 17.66
N LYS A 291 -22.02 17.92 17.47
CA LYS A 291 -22.02 16.86 18.49
C LYS A 291 -20.72 16.78 19.30
N GLY A 292 -19.79 17.71 19.08
CA GLY A 292 -18.50 17.78 19.75
C GLY A 292 -17.54 16.65 19.39
N ALA A 293 -17.68 16.04 18.21
CA ALA A 293 -16.71 15.09 17.70
C ALA A 293 -15.42 15.81 17.28
N LYS A 294 -14.27 15.13 17.37
CA LYS A 294 -13.02 15.58 16.74
C LYS A 294 -12.73 14.83 15.45
N TYR A 295 -13.22 13.58 15.37
CA TYR A 295 -13.07 12.76 14.18
C TYR A 295 -14.40 12.12 13.77
N TYR A 296 -14.50 11.78 12.50
CA TYR A 296 -15.60 10.98 11.97
C TYR A 296 -15.11 9.92 11.00
N HIS A 297 -15.93 8.89 10.76
CA HIS A 297 -15.75 7.96 9.67
C HIS A 297 -17.08 7.78 8.94
N ILE A 298 -17.11 8.02 7.63
CA ILE A 298 -18.32 7.76 6.84
C ILE A 298 -18.48 6.25 6.67
N THR A 299 -19.50 5.69 7.33
CA THR A 299 -19.76 4.25 7.32
C THR A 299 -20.55 3.82 6.09
N ARG A 300 -21.40 4.69 5.57
CA ARG A 300 -22.23 4.37 4.41
C ARG A 300 -22.64 5.60 3.64
N GLN A 301 -22.60 5.48 2.31
CA GLN A 301 -23.17 6.42 1.36
C GLN A 301 -24.05 5.61 0.42
N TRP A 302 -25.32 5.97 0.28
CA TRP A 302 -26.18 5.32 -0.71
C TRP A 302 -27.19 6.30 -1.31
N GLU A 303 -27.41 6.12 -2.60
CA GLU A 303 -28.36 6.90 -3.37
C GLU A 303 -29.77 6.35 -3.17
N GLY A 304 -30.72 7.24 -2.86
CA GLY A 304 -32.14 6.92 -2.87
C GLY A 304 -32.77 7.18 -4.24
N LYS A 305 -34.10 7.12 -4.34
CA LYS A 305 -34.80 7.63 -5.54
C LYS A 305 -34.52 9.13 -5.71
N GLY A 306 -33.94 9.53 -6.84
CA GLY A 306 -33.56 10.91 -7.20
C GLY A 306 -32.11 11.31 -6.83
N ASN A 307 -31.74 12.58 -7.01
CA ASN A 307 -30.37 13.11 -6.77
C ASN A 307 -29.99 13.26 -5.28
N ASN A 308 -30.67 12.59 -4.35
CA ASN A 308 -30.42 12.73 -2.92
C ASN A 308 -29.67 11.52 -2.36
N LEU A 309 -28.51 11.78 -1.75
CA LEU A 309 -27.70 10.80 -1.03
C LEU A 309 -28.09 10.75 0.44
N THR A 310 -28.12 9.54 0.99
CA THR A 310 -28.14 9.31 2.45
C THR A 310 -26.73 8.96 2.91
N ILE A 311 -26.26 9.67 3.92
CA ILE A 311 -24.92 9.54 4.49
C ILE A 311 -25.08 9.12 5.95
N SER A 312 -24.33 8.09 6.34
CA SER A 312 -24.16 7.66 7.73
C SER A 312 -22.69 7.82 8.11
N ALA A 313 -22.44 8.36 9.30
CA ALA A 313 -21.09 8.52 9.82
C ALA A 313 -21.03 8.25 11.33
N ASP A 314 -19.96 7.61 11.75
CA ASP A 314 -19.61 7.38 13.15
C ASP A 314 -18.75 8.52 13.67
N LEU A 315 -18.94 8.91 14.93
CA LEU A 315 -18.31 10.06 15.56
C LEU A 315 -17.37 9.64 16.69
N TYR A 316 -16.20 10.27 16.74
CA TYR A 316 -15.12 9.94 17.68
C TYR A 316 -14.56 11.19 18.37
N LYS A 317 -14.05 11.01 19.59
CA LYS A 317 -13.43 12.05 20.42
C LYS A 317 -11.92 12.09 20.28
#